data_AF-N2A0S7-F1
#
_entry.id   AF-N2A0S7-F1
#
_cell.length_a   1.000
_cell.length_b   1.000
_cell.length_c   1.000
_cell.angle_alpha   90.00
_cell.angle_beta   90.00
_cell.angle_gamma   90.00
#
_symmetry.space_group_name_H-M   'P 1'
#
loop_
_entity.id
_entity.type
_entity.pdbx_description
1 polymer ?
#
loop_
_entity_poly.entity_id
_entity_poly.type
_entity_poly.pdbx_seq_one_letter_code
_entity_poly.pdbx_strand_id
1 'polypeptide(L)'
;METLDLIEHTATNIKNSADCAIGFESARMVLAGFEGFKEDYISHVQEHQCTGTFEQPIPCVTLCPANVDIPGYIALAGAGRCADAVRLIRKDNPFPTALTTCRFYRTTKKTTGI
;
A
#
# COMPACT_ATOMS: atom_id res chain seq x y z
N MET A 1 17.38 -12.02 -0.07
CA MET A 1 17.46 -12.63 1.28
C MET A 1 17.82 -11.61 2.34
N GLU A 2 18.86 -10.81 2.14
CA GLU A 2 19.33 -9.80 3.11
C GLU A 2 18.21 -8.93 3.74
N THR A 3 17.26 -8.44 2.94
CA THR A 3 16.12 -7.66 3.45
C THR A 3 15.24 -8.45 4.42
N LEU A 4 15.00 -9.73 4.15
CA LEU A 4 14.19 -10.60 5.00
C LEU A 4 14.90 -10.88 6.32
N ASP A 5 16.19 -11.18 6.25
CA ASP A 5 17.05 -11.39 7.42
C ASP A 5 17.11 -10.13 8.28
N LEU A 6 17.18 -8.95 7.65
CA LEU A 6 17.17 -7.66 8.34
C LEU A 6 15.83 -7.41 9.07
N ILE A 7 14.70 -7.73 8.43
CA ILE A 7 13.37 -7.59 9.05
C ILE A 7 13.27 -8.48 10.30
N GLU A 8 13.62 -9.75 10.18
CA GLU A 8 13.55 -10.72 11.28
C GLU A 8 14.49 -10.34 12.43
N HIS A 9 15.73 -9.98 12.12
CA HIS A 9 16.72 -9.57 13.12
C HIS A 9 16.30 -8.29 13.84
N THR A 10 15.81 -7.29 13.10
CA THR A 10 15.36 -6.01 13.68
C THR A 10 14.15 -6.22 14.58
N ALA A 11 13.15 -6.97 14.13
CA ALA A 11 11.96 -7.25 14.93
C ALA A 11 12.29 -8.06 16.19
N THR A 12 13.20 -9.03 16.08
CA THR A 12 13.68 -9.82 17.24
C THR A 12 14.37 -8.92 18.26
N ASN A 13 15.26 -8.04 17.81
CA ASN A 13 15.96 -7.11 18.70
C ASN A 13 14.98 -6.19 19.41
N ILE A 14 14.05 -5.55 18.68
CA ILE A 14 13.05 -4.64 19.26
C ILE A 14 12.16 -5.40 20.25
N LYS A 15 11.69 -6.61 19.93
CA LYS A 15 10.89 -7.41 20.86
C LYS A 15 11.64 -7.68 22.16
N ASN A 16 12.93 -7.95 22.09
CA ASN A 16 13.71 -8.34 23.28
C ASN A 16 14.23 -7.13 24.08
N SER A 17 14.38 -5.96 23.45
CA SER A 17 15.00 -4.79 24.08
C SER A 17 14.05 -3.62 24.35
N ALA A 18 12.81 -3.64 23.84
CA ALA A 18 11.88 -2.53 24.04
C ALA A 18 11.30 -2.53 25.46
N ASP A 19 11.45 -1.40 26.16
CA ASP A 19 10.86 -1.19 27.49
C ASP A 19 9.35 -0.89 27.44
N CYS A 20 8.86 -0.38 26.31
CA CYS A 20 7.45 -0.01 26.16
C CYS A 20 6.63 -1.15 25.53
N ALA A 21 5.42 -1.36 26.06
CA ALA A 21 4.51 -2.39 25.56
C ALA A 21 4.15 -2.21 24.07
N ILE A 22 4.09 -0.96 23.59
CA ILE A 22 3.85 -0.66 22.17
C ILE A 22 4.98 -1.20 21.30
N GLY A 23 6.24 -0.99 21.70
CA GLY A 23 7.41 -1.46 20.96
C GLY A 23 7.49 -2.98 20.92
N PHE A 24 7.35 -3.62 22.09
CA PHE A 24 7.30 -5.08 22.21
C PHE A 24 6.19 -5.69 21.34
N GLU A 25 4.96 -5.17 21.47
CA GLU A 25 3.81 -5.76 20.81
C GLU A 25 3.84 -5.52 19.29
N SER A 26 4.30 -4.35 18.84
CA SER A 26 4.48 -4.08 17.41
C SER A 26 5.47 -5.06 16.79
N ALA A 27 6.61 -5.29 17.45
CA ALA A 27 7.62 -6.23 16.98
C ALA A 27 7.13 -7.69 17.01
N ARG A 28 6.36 -8.06 18.05
CA ARG A 28 5.73 -9.39 18.15
C ARG A 28 4.76 -9.64 17.00
N MET A 29 3.93 -8.66 16.65
CA MET A 29 2.99 -8.75 15.54
C MET A 29 3.71 -8.90 14.19
N VAL A 30 4.82 -8.18 14.00
CA VAL A 30 5.65 -8.32 12.78
C VAL A 30 6.23 -9.73 12.68
N LEU A 31 6.81 -10.27 13.75
CA LEU A 31 7.37 -11.64 13.76
C LEU A 31 6.28 -12.69 13.50
N ALA A 32 5.12 -12.57 14.14
CA ALA A 32 4.00 -13.48 13.91
C ALA A 32 3.51 -13.43 12.45
N GLY A 33 3.44 -12.23 11.86
CA GLY A 33 3.11 -12.07 10.45
C GLY A 33 4.20 -12.61 9.51
N PHE A 34 5.47 -12.43 9.86
CA PHE A 34 6.60 -12.91 9.08
C PHE A 34 6.68 -14.44 9.03
N GLU A 35 6.45 -15.10 10.17
CA GLU A 35 6.35 -16.57 10.24
C GLU A 35 5.09 -17.09 9.50
N GLY A 36 3.94 -16.42 9.67
CA GLY A 36 2.67 -16.85 9.08
C GLY A 36 2.55 -16.64 7.57
N PHE A 37 3.22 -15.62 7.02
CA PHE A 37 3.07 -15.20 5.61
C PHE A 37 4.42 -15.12 4.87
N LYS A 38 5.40 -15.93 5.25
CA LYS A 38 6.78 -15.85 4.73
C LYS A 38 6.87 -15.82 3.19
N GLU A 39 6.08 -16.65 2.52
CA GLU A 39 6.04 -16.71 1.05
C GLU A 39 5.60 -15.38 0.42
N ASP A 40 4.68 -14.66 1.05
CA ASP A 40 4.24 -13.34 0.58
C ASP A 40 5.35 -12.30 0.73
N TYR A 41 6.14 -12.35 1.81
CA TYR A 41 7.30 -11.48 1.96
C TYR A 41 8.37 -11.77 0.89
N ILE A 42 8.60 -13.04 0.55
CA ILE A 42 9.54 -13.44 -0.51
C ILE A 42 9.06 -12.89 -1.86
N SER A 43 7.79 -13.13 -2.21
CA SER A 43 7.15 -12.66 -3.44
C SER A 43 7.22 -11.13 -3.55
N HIS A 44 6.97 -10.40 -2.45
CA HIS A 44 7.09 -8.94 -2.44
C HIS A 44 8.52 -8.42 -2.67
N VAL A 45 9.53 -9.11 -2.14
CA VAL A 45 10.92 -8.70 -2.29
C VAL A 45 11.49 -9.05 -3.67
N GLN A 46 11.11 -10.20 -4.23
CA GLN A 46 11.65 -10.70 -5.50
C GLN A 46 10.84 -10.27 -6.71
N GLU A 47 9.53 -10.49 -6.66
CA GLU A 47 8.62 -10.30 -7.79
C GLU A 47 7.85 -8.98 -7.73
N HIS A 48 7.98 -8.25 -6.61
CA HIS A 48 7.26 -7.00 -6.33
C HIS A 48 5.74 -7.14 -6.45
N GLN A 49 5.22 -8.32 -6.14
CA GLN A 49 3.80 -8.66 -6.24
C GLN A 49 3.32 -9.35 -4.96
N CYS A 50 2.04 -9.19 -4.64
CA CYS A 50 1.42 -9.95 -3.55
C CYS A 50 0.87 -11.26 -4.10
N THR A 51 1.02 -12.36 -3.35
CA THR A 51 0.43 -13.65 -3.74
C THR A 51 -1.04 -13.73 -3.32
N GLY A 52 -1.46 -12.92 -2.35
CA GLY A 52 -2.84 -12.78 -1.93
C GLY A 52 -3.73 -12.14 -2.99
N THR A 53 -4.75 -12.88 -3.45
CA THR A 53 -5.89 -12.28 -4.17
C THR A 53 -6.74 -11.56 -3.13
N PHE A 54 -6.56 -10.25 -2.99
CA PHE A 54 -7.42 -9.46 -2.08
C PHE A 54 -8.82 -9.32 -2.68
N GLU A 55 -9.84 -9.81 -1.96
CA GLU A 55 -11.26 -9.50 -2.23
C GLU A 55 -11.58 -8.01 -2.02
N GLN A 56 -10.71 -7.28 -1.33
CA GLN A 56 -10.81 -5.84 -1.12
C GLN A 56 -9.74 -5.11 -1.91
N PRO A 57 -10.05 -4.65 -3.14
CA PRO A 57 -9.08 -3.92 -3.91
C PRO A 57 -8.82 -2.55 -3.27
N ILE A 58 -7.55 -2.14 -3.36
CA ILE A 58 -7.01 -0.83 -3.01
C ILE A 58 -8.04 0.30 -3.19
N PRO A 59 -8.27 1.14 -2.15
CA PRO A 59 -9.33 2.14 -2.15
C PRO A 59 -9.18 3.16 -3.29
N CYS A 60 -7.95 3.42 -3.72
CA CYS A 60 -7.64 4.30 -4.84
C CYS A 60 -8.23 3.82 -6.17
N VAL A 61 -8.56 2.53 -6.32
CA VAL A 61 -9.22 1.96 -7.50
C VAL A 61 -10.70 1.75 -7.23
N THR A 62 -11.07 1.20 -6.06
CA THR A 62 -12.46 0.83 -5.76
C THR A 62 -13.38 1.98 -5.41
N LEU A 63 -12.86 3.00 -4.73
CA LEU A 63 -13.63 4.19 -4.38
C LEU A 63 -13.52 5.29 -5.44
N CYS A 64 -12.66 5.12 -6.45
CA CYS A 64 -12.55 6.13 -7.49
C CYS A 64 -13.80 6.09 -8.39
N PRO A 65 -14.57 7.18 -8.49
CA PRO A 65 -15.78 7.20 -9.31
C PRO A 65 -15.49 7.05 -10.81
N ALA A 66 -14.27 7.39 -11.24
CA ALA A 66 -13.81 7.20 -12.60
C ALA A 66 -13.15 5.83 -12.84
N ASN A 67 -13.04 5.00 -11.80
CA ASN A 67 -12.46 3.66 -11.83
C ASN A 67 -11.07 3.61 -12.50
N VAL A 68 -10.29 4.68 -12.34
CA VAL A 68 -8.94 4.82 -12.91
C VAL A 68 -7.91 4.06 -12.07
N ASP A 69 -6.91 3.48 -12.72
CA ASP A 69 -5.79 2.80 -12.06
C ASP A 69 -4.72 3.81 -11.58
N ILE A 70 -4.97 4.39 -10.40
CA ILE A 70 -4.06 5.36 -9.77
C ILE A 70 -2.72 4.68 -9.38
N PRO A 71 -2.69 3.48 -8.77
CA PRO A 71 -1.41 2.87 -8.40
C PRO A 71 -0.57 2.47 -9.60
N GLY A 72 -1.18 1.96 -10.67
CA GLY A 72 -0.48 1.71 -11.93
C GLY A 72 0.11 2.99 -12.53
N TYR A 73 -0.62 4.12 -12.46
CA TYR A 73 -0.08 5.41 -12.91
C TYR A 73 1.14 5.84 -12.12
N ILE A 74 1.09 5.76 -10.77
CA ILE A 74 2.20 6.15 -9.90
C ILE A 74 3.41 5.25 -10.15
N ALA A 75 3.21 3.94 -10.31
CA ALA A 75 4.28 2.99 -10.60
C ALA A 75 4.97 3.31 -11.93
N LEU A 76 4.21 3.58 -12.99
CA LEU A 76 4.74 3.94 -14.31
C LEU A 76 5.45 5.30 -14.29
N ALA A 77 4.91 6.28 -13.56
CA ALA A 77 5.53 7.59 -13.39
C ALA A 77 6.85 7.49 -12.59
N GLY A 78 6.89 6.70 -11.51
CA GLY A 78 8.09 6.44 -10.73
C GLY A 78 9.18 5.72 -11.52
N ALA A 79 8.80 4.86 -12.47
CA ALA A 79 9.72 4.21 -13.41
C ALA A 79 10.16 5.14 -14.58
N GLY A 80 9.79 6.42 -14.59
CA GLY A 80 10.12 7.38 -15.65
C GLY A 80 9.32 7.19 -16.95
N ARG A 81 8.36 6.26 -16.97
CA ARG A 81 7.52 5.94 -18.13
C ARG A 81 6.27 6.81 -18.14
N CYS A 82 6.44 8.13 -18.12
CA CYS A 82 5.36 9.09 -18.01
C CYS A 82 4.33 8.98 -19.15
N ALA A 83 4.77 8.65 -20.37
CA ALA A 83 3.87 8.46 -21.51
C ALA A 83 2.94 7.25 -21.33
N ASP A 84 3.45 6.15 -20.78
CA ASP A 84 2.66 4.96 -20.48
C ASP A 84 1.69 5.22 -19.33
N ALA A 85 2.13 5.96 -18.31
CA ALA A 85 1.28 6.37 -17.20
C ALA A 85 0.06 7.17 -17.70
N VAL A 86 0.29 8.19 -18.54
CA VAL A 86 -0.79 8.99 -19.12
C VAL A 86 -1.71 8.14 -19.99
N ARG A 87 -1.16 7.20 -20.77
CA ARG A 87 -1.95 6.27 -21.59
C ARG A 87 -2.82 5.34 -20.73
N LEU A 88 -2.30 4.86 -19.60
CA LEU A 88 -3.03 4.02 -18.66
C LEU A 88 -4.27 4.75 -18.12
N ILE A 89 -4.13 5.97 -17.59
CA ILE A 89 -5.30 6.73 -17.11
C ILE A 89 -6.24 7.08 -18.26
N ARG A 90 -5.71 7.42 -19.45
CA ARG A 90 -6.55 7.78 -20.62
C ARG A 90 -7.41 6.64 -21.15
N LYS A 91 -7.09 5.38 -20.84
CA LYS A 91 -7.94 4.22 -21.14
C LYS A 91 -9.30 4.34 -20.45
N ASP A 92 -9.29 4.79 -19.19
CA ASP A 92 -10.48 4.82 -18.34
C ASP A 92 -11.06 6.23 -18.22
N ASN A 93 -10.23 7.28 -18.31
CA ASN A 93 -10.67 8.67 -18.35
C ASN A 93 -9.90 9.49 -19.41
N PRO A 94 -10.55 9.90 -20.52
CA PRO A 94 -9.92 10.66 -21.60
C PRO A 94 -9.40 12.05 -21.18
N PHE A 95 -9.82 12.57 -20.02
CA PHE A 95 -9.45 13.86 -19.43
C PHE A 95 -8.76 13.70 -18.06
N PRO A 96 -7.54 13.14 -18.01
CA PRO A 96 -6.83 12.85 -16.75
C PRO A 96 -6.54 14.11 -15.91
N THR A 97 -6.30 15.25 -16.57
CA THR A 97 -6.06 16.55 -15.92
C THR A 97 -7.32 17.14 -15.27
N ALA A 98 -8.52 16.77 -15.70
CA ALA A 98 -9.75 17.20 -15.04
C ALA A 98 -10.00 16.45 -13.72
N LEU A 99 -9.42 15.26 -13.55
CA LEU A 99 -9.51 14.47 -12.31
C LEU A 99 -8.47 14.86 -11.24
N THR A 100 -7.45 15.66 -11.56
CA THR A 100 -6.51 16.19 -10.55
C THR A 100 -7.23 17.04 -9.49
N THR A 101 -8.43 17.53 -9.80
CA THR A 101 -9.34 18.19 -8.85
C THR A 101 -10.21 17.21 -8.07
N CYS A 102 -9.80 15.95 -7.89
CA CYS A 102 -10.45 15.02 -6.97
C CYS A 102 -10.31 15.55 -5.53
N ARG A 103 -11.23 16.44 -5.20
CA ARG A 103 -11.69 16.87 -3.89
C ARG A 103 -11.32 15.81 -2.84
N PHE A 104 -10.40 16.14 -1.94
CA PHE A 104 -10.38 15.56 -0.60
C PHE A 104 -11.82 15.61 -0.08
N TYR A 105 -12.53 14.47 -0.10
CA TYR A 105 -13.84 14.33 0.51
C TYR A 105 -13.63 14.36 2.03
N ARG A 106 -13.49 15.58 2.55
CA ARG A 106 -14.08 16.09 3.79
C ARG A 106 -14.39 15.00 4.84
N THR A 107 -13.37 14.43 5.46
CA THR A 107 -13.49 13.76 6.77
C THR A 107 -13.65 14.83 7.85
N THR A 108 -14.79 15.52 7.89
CA THR A 108 -15.35 16.24 9.05
C THR A 108 -16.65 16.91 8.59
N LYS A 109 -17.79 16.23 8.73
CA LYS A 109 -19.13 16.80 9.01
C LYS A 109 -20.15 15.66 9.08
N LYS A 110 -20.07 14.82 10.11
CA LYS A 110 -21.20 14.06 10.68
C LYS A 110 -21.01 13.89 12.19
N THR A 111 -21.01 15.02 12.88
CA THR A 111 -21.41 15.13 14.29
C THR A 111 -21.87 16.56 14.46
N THR A 112 -23.18 16.76 14.37
CA THR A 112 -24.04 17.46 15.35
C THR A 112 -25.42 17.51 14.72
N GLY A 113 -26.34 16.71 15.29
CA GLY A 113 -27.76 16.84 15.01
C GLY A 113 -28.28 18.13 15.63
N ILE A 114 -28.84 18.98 14.78
CA ILE A 114 -30.02 19.80 15.04
C ILE A 114 -30.91 19.58 13.83
#